data_AF-A0A2E5Y6J0-F1
#
_entry.id   AF-A0A2E5Y6J0-F1
#
_cell.length_a   1.000
_cell.length_b   1.000
_cell.length_c   1.000
_cell.angle_alpha   90.00
_cell.angle_beta   90.00
_cell.angle_gamma   90.00
#
_symmetry.space_group_name_H-M   'P 1'
#
loop_
_entity.id
_entity.type
_entity.pdbx_description
1 polymer ?
#
loop_
_entity_poly.entity_id
_entity_poly.type
_entity_poly.pdbx_seq_one_letter_code
_entity_poly.pdbx_strand_id
1 'polypeptide(L)'
;MDVILCPKCQQTVRENQTLCPQCGHNLAPHTSSQAHVPSTSSKTSRLHLILAGAVCLTGLYNLFFKGAILSGILITLIGAMWFVVARVIMIWKNLFK
;
A
#
# COMPACT_ATOMS: atom_id res chain seq x y z
N MET A 1 3.34 36.17 -9.00
CA MET A 1 3.64 36.31 -7.57
C MET A 1 2.90 35.19 -6.87
N ASP A 2 3.62 34.14 -6.49
CA ASP A 2 3.02 32.94 -5.90
C ASP A 2 2.85 33.14 -4.39
N VAL A 3 1.65 32.84 -3.91
CA VAL A 3 1.22 33.06 -2.53
C VAL A 3 0.51 31.81 -2.06
N ILE A 4 1.01 31.23 -0.98
CA ILE A 4 0.48 30.01 -0.37
C ILE A 4 -0.34 30.37 0.87
N LEU A 5 -1.41 29.62 1.12
CA LEU A 5 -2.19 29.75 2.35
C LEU A 5 -1.54 28.92 3.46
N CYS A 6 -1.32 29.54 4.63
CA CYS A 6 -0.85 28.79 5.78
C CYS A 6 -1.95 27.84 6.30
N PRO A 7 -1.70 26.53 6.47
CA PRO A 7 -2.73 25.58 6.90
C PRO A 7 -3.20 25.80 8.35
N LYS A 8 -2.41 26.51 9.17
CA LYS A 8 -2.70 26.72 10.58
C LYS A 8 -3.57 27.95 10.84
N CYS A 9 -3.23 29.09 10.22
CA CYS A 9 -3.92 30.36 10.44
C CYS A 9 -4.68 30.87 9.21
N GLN A 10 -4.63 30.14 8.09
CA GLN A 10 -5.28 30.50 6.82
C GLN A 10 -4.84 31.86 6.24
N GLN A 11 -3.72 32.39 6.73
CA GLN A 11 -3.14 33.62 6.21
C GLN A 11 -2.37 33.35 4.92
N THR A 12 -2.50 34.27 3.96
CA THR A 12 -1.69 34.33 2.76
C THR A 12 -0.23 34.66 3.09
N VAL A 13 0.70 33.78 2.73
CA VAL A 13 2.15 33.93 2.94
C VAL A 13 2.87 33.79 1.60
N ARG A 14 4.02 34.45 1.44
CA ARG A 14 4.85 34.27 0.25
C ARG A 14 5.50 32.89 0.28
N GLU A 15 5.51 32.21 -0.86
CA GLU A 15 6.05 30.85 -1.02
C GLU A 15 7.53 30.73 -0.58
N ASN A 16 8.29 31.83 -0.65
CA ASN A 16 9.72 31.85 -0.31
C ASN A 16 10.02 32.00 1.20
N GLN A 17 9.03 31.82 2.08
CA GLN A 17 9.22 31.91 3.53
C GLN A 17 9.10 30.54 4.19
N THR A 18 10.14 30.14 4.92
CA THR A 18 10.18 28.89 5.70
C THR A 18 9.26 28.93 6.92
N LEU A 19 8.84 30.11 7.37
CA LEU A 19 8.02 30.29 8.57
C LEU A 19 6.90 31.28 8.29
N CYS A 20 5.70 30.97 8.78
CA CYS A 20 4.57 31.87 8.71
C CYS A 20 4.80 33.07 9.65
N PRO A 21 4.79 34.32 9.16
CA PRO A 21 5.02 35.51 9.98
C PRO A 21 3.88 35.80 10.96
N GLN A 22 2.70 35.21 10.79
CA GLN A 22 1.56 35.42 11.68
C GLN A 22 1.48 34.41 12.83
N CYS A 23 1.77 33.13 12.57
CA CYS A 23 1.57 32.08 13.57
C CYS A 23 2.84 31.29 13.93
N GLY A 24 3.97 31.58 13.27
CA GLY A 24 5.24 30.89 13.47
C GLY A 24 5.27 29.44 12.94
N HIS A 25 4.25 29.01 12.19
CA HIS A 25 4.22 27.65 11.62
C HIS A 25 5.26 27.48 10.52
N ASN A 26 5.94 26.34 10.50
CA ASN A 26 6.97 26.04 9.51
C ASN A 26 6.32 25.68 8.16
N LEU A 27 6.59 26.51 7.16
CA LEU A 27 6.14 26.42 5.77
C LEU A 27 7.27 25.92 4.86
N ALA A 28 8.35 25.34 5.43
CA ALA A 28 9.47 24.84 4.65
C ALA A 28 8.98 24.06 3.43
N PRO A 29 9.56 24.29 2.24
CA PRO A 29 9.22 23.54 1.06
C PRO A 29 9.60 22.09 1.34
N HIS A 30 8.62 21.31 1.76
CA HIS A 30 8.67 19.87 1.68
C HIS A 30 8.74 19.60 0.18
N THR A 31 9.95 19.66 -0.39
CA THR A 31 10.24 19.14 -1.71
C THR A 31 9.54 17.80 -1.75
N SER A 32 8.58 17.74 -2.66
CA SER A 32 7.70 16.63 -2.94
C SER A 32 8.54 15.44 -3.42
N SER A 33 9.31 14.83 -2.52
CA SER A 33 9.58 13.40 -2.54
C SER A 33 8.53 12.69 -1.68
N GLN A 34 7.30 13.19 -1.72
CA GLN A 34 6.10 12.38 -1.59
C GLN A 34 5.60 12.12 -3.01
N ALA A 35 6.30 11.22 -3.72
CA ALA A 35 5.56 10.30 -4.55
C ALA A 35 4.51 9.68 -3.62
N HIS A 36 3.24 9.90 -3.93
CA HIS A 36 2.11 9.22 -3.33
C HIS A 36 2.27 7.71 -3.55
N VAL A 37 3.12 7.09 -2.73
CA VAL A 37 3.06 5.68 -2.36
C VAL A 37 2.19 5.71 -1.10
N PRO A 38 1.02 5.04 -1.10
CA PRO A 38 0.04 5.18 -0.03
C PRO A 38 0.69 4.91 1.33
N SER A 39 0.88 5.99 2.10
CA SER A 39 1.17 5.98 3.52
C SER A 39 -0.08 5.52 4.27
N THR A 40 -0.33 4.22 4.23
CA THR A 40 -1.08 3.53 5.28
C THR A 40 -0.02 2.92 6.20
N SER A 41 0.47 3.69 7.18
CA SER A 41 -0.03 3.55 8.54
C SER A 41 -0.21 2.07 8.90
N SER A 42 0.87 1.43 9.37
CA SER A 42 0.99 0.39 10.43
C SER A 42 0.00 -0.81 10.51
N LYS A 43 -1.18 -0.76 9.89
CA LYS A 43 -2.23 -1.78 9.88
C LYS A 43 -2.23 -2.63 8.61
N THR A 44 -1.45 -2.25 7.59
CA THR A 44 -1.40 -2.92 6.28
C THR A 44 -0.63 -4.25 6.29
N SER A 45 0.33 -4.45 7.20
CA SER A 45 1.01 -5.76 7.34
C SER A 45 0.08 -6.86 7.85
N ARG A 46 -0.81 -6.50 8.80
CA ARG A 46 -1.82 -7.41 9.34
C ARG A 46 -2.92 -7.67 8.32
N LEU A 47 -3.30 -6.68 7.53
CA LEU A 47 -4.31 -6.86 6.49
C LEU A 47 -3.84 -7.89 5.43
N HIS A 48 -2.59 -7.81 4.97
CA HIS A 48 -2.04 -8.81 4.05
C HIS A 48 -1.94 -10.20 4.68
N LEU A 49 -1.60 -10.29 5.97
CA LEU A 49 -1.54 -11.57 6.71
C LEU A 49 -2.93 -12.19 6.91
N ILE A 50 -3.93 -11.36 7.23
CA ILE A 50 -5.33 -11.78 7.40
C ILE A 50 -5.90 -12.23 6.05
N LEU A 51 -5.60 -11.53 4.96
CA LEU A 51 -6.05 -11.92 3.61
C LEU A 51 -5.40 -13.25 3.18
N ALA A 52 -4.11 -13.44 3.46
CA ALA A 52 -3.43 -14.72 3.20
C ALA A 52 -3.98 -15.86 4.06
N GLY A 53 -4.23 -15.61 5.34
CA GLY A 53 -4.85 -16.57 6.26
C GLY A 53 -6.25 -16.96 5.84
N ALA A 54 -7.07 -16.00 5.41
CA ALA A 54 -8.41 -16.25 4.89
C ALA A 54 -8.38 -17.13 3.63
N VAL A 55 -7.49 -16.86 2.67
CA VAL A 55 -7.32 -17.70 1.47
C VAL A 55 -6.88 -19.13 1.83
N CYS A 56 -5.94 -19.29 2.77
CA CYS A 56 -5.52 -20.61 3.25
C CYS A 56 -6.66 -21.37 3.96
N LEU A 57 -7.40 -20.68 4.83
CA LEU A 57 -8.53 -21.26 5.56
C LEU A 57 -9.69 -21.63 4.63
N THR A 58 -10.01 -20.81 3.62
CA THR A 58 -11.02 -21.13 2.62
C THR A 58 -10.60 -22.32 1.74
N GLY A 59 -9.31 -22.45 1.42
CA GLY A 59 -8.75 -23.61 0.72
C GLY A 59 -8.83 -24.89 1.56
N LEU A 60 -8.37 -24.84 2.81
CA LEU A 60 -8.45 -25.97 3.74
C LEU A 60 -9.90 -26.39 4.04
N TYR A 61 -10.79 -25.42 4.24
CA TYR A 61 -12.20 -25.67 4.50
C TYR A 61 -12.87 -26.34 3.29
N ASN A 62 -12.57 -25.91 2.07
CA ASN A 62 -13.05 -26.60 0.86
C ASN A 62 -12.50 -28.03 0.74
N LEU A 63 -11.24 -28.26 1.11
CA LEU A 63 -10.63 -29.59 1.16
C LEU A 63 -11.26 -30.50 2.21
N PHE A 64 -11.67 -29.97 3.37
CA PHE A 64 -12.20 -30.74 4.49
C PHE A 64 -13.71 -30.99 4.42
N PHE A 65 -14.52 -30.01 3.99
CA PHE A 65 -15.99 -30.10 4.08
C PHE A 65 -16.66 -30.67 2.83
N LYS A 66 -16.02 -30.59 1.66
CA LYS A 66 -16.57 -31.11 0.40
C LYS A 66 -15.59 -32.11 -0.18
N GLY A 67 -15.80 -33.39 0.11
CA GLY A 67 -15.06 -34.53 -0.44
C GLY A 67 -15.21 -34.72 -1.97
N ALA A 68 -15.07 -33.64 -2.75
CA ALA A 68 -15.00 -33.62 -4.20
C ALA A 68 -13.58 -33.20 -4.60
N ILE A 69 -12.67 -34.17 -4.49
CA ILE A 69 -11.21 -34.00 -4.58
C ILE A 69 -10.79 -33.38 -5.93
N LEU A 70 -11.51 -33.63 -7.03
CA LEU A 70 -11.09 -33.16 -8.37
C LEU A 70 -11.24 -31.64 -8.57
N SER A 71 -12.37 -31.04 -8.17
CA SER A 71 -12.62 -29.61 -8.44
C SER A 71 -11.87 -28.70 -7.48
N GLY A 72 -11.68 -29.15 -6.23
CA GLY A 72 -10.89 -28.42 -5.22
C GLY A 72 -9.41 -28.30 -5.63
N ILE A 73 -8.80 -29.40 -6.09
CA ILE A 73 -7.39 -29.40 -6.52
C ILE A 73 -7.17 -28.45 -7.70
N LEU A 74 -8.07 -28.43 -8.69
CA LEU A 74 -7.91 -27.58 -9.87
C LEU A 74 -7.87 -26.09 -9.48
N ILE A 75 -8.76 -25.66 -8.58
CA ILE A 75 -8.80 -24.27 -8.09
C ILE A 75 -7.54 -23.95 -7.28
N THR A 76 -7.08 -24.86 -6.43
CA THR A 76 -5.84 -24.69 -5.68
C THR A 76 -4.61 -24.60 -6.60
N LEU A 77 -4.55 -25.41 -7.66
CA LEU A 77 -3.45 -25.39 -8.63
C LEU A 77 -3.45 -24.11 -9.45
N ILE A 78 -4.61 -23.63 -9.90
CA ILE A 78 -4.72 -22.36 -10.63
C ILE A 78 -4.27 -21.19 -9.73
N GLY A 79 -4.70 -21.18 -8.46
CA GLY A 79 -4.28 -20.18 -7.49
C GLY A 79 -2.78 -20.23 -7.19
N ALA A 80 -2.23 -21.43 -6.98
CA ALA A 80 -0.79 -21.63 -6.75
C ALA A 80 0.04 -21.21 -7.96
N MET A 81 -0.39 -21.57 -9.18
CA MET A 81 0.27 -21.19 -10.42
C MET A 81 0.32 -19.67 -10.58
N TRP A 82 -0.81 -18.98 -10.39
CA TRP A 82 -0.85 -17.51 -10.43
C TRP A 82 0.10 -16.88 -9.40
N PHE A 83 0.13 -17.42 -8.18
CA PHE A 83 0.99 -16.91 -7.11
C PHE A 83 2.48 -17.07 -7.45
N VAL A 84 2.89 -18.22 -7.99
CA VAL A 84 4.28 -18.47 -8.42
C VAL A 84 4.67 -17.49 -9.52
N VAL A 85 3.82 -17.29 -10.55
CA VAL A 85 4.09 -16.34 -11.64
C VAL A 85 4.25 -14.91 -11.10
N ALA A 86 3.35 -14.46 -10.23
CA ALA A 86 3.43 -13.13 -9.62
C ALA A 86 4.72 -12.94 -8.80
N ARG A 87 5.15 -13.97 -8.06
CA ARG A 87 6.40 -13.96 -7.29
C ARG A 87 7.63 -13.91 -8.20
N VAL A 88 7.67 -14.69 -9.28
CA VAL A 88 8.78 -14.68 -10.24
C VAL A 88 8.92 -13.31 -10.91
N ILE A 89 7.81 -12.70 -11.33
CA ILE A 89 7.80 -11.35 -11.92
C ILE A 89 8.32 -10.31 -10.91
N MET A 90 7.91 -10.39 -9.65
CA MET A 90 8.39 -9.47 -8.60
C MET A 90 9.89 -9.60 -8.37
N ILE A 91 10.43 -10.84 -8.34
CA ILE A 91 11.85 -11.11 -8.16
C ILE A 91 12.66 -10.58 -9.35
N TRP A 92 12.20 -10.82 -10.58
CA TRP A 92 12.85 -10.31 -11.78
C TRP A 92 12.97 -8.79 -11.80
N LYS A 93 11.90 -8.08 -11.43
CA LYS A 93 11.92 -6.61 -11.33
C LYS A 93 12.86 -6.08 -10.25
N ASN A 94 13.16 -6.87 -9.22
CA ASN A 94 14.08 -6.49 -8.16
C ASN A 94 15.55 -6.78 -8.49
N LEU A 95 15.78 -7.72 -9.43
CA LEU A 95 17.12 -8.14 -9.84
C LEU A 95 17.66 -7.33 -11.03
N PHE A 96 16.77 -6.76 -11.85
CA PHE A 96 17.09 -5.89 -13.00
C PHE A 96 17.02 -4.39 -12.70
N LYS A 97 17.01 -4.01 -11.42
CA LYS A 97 17.07 -2.61 -10.96
C LYS A 97 18.42 -2.34 -10.32
#